data_AF-A0A7X9BRZ6-F1
#
_entry.id   AF-A0A7X9BRZ6-F1
#
_cell.length_a   1.000
_cell.length_b   1.000
_cell.length_c   1.000
_cell.angle_alpha   90.00
_cell.angle_beta   90.00
_cell.angle_gamma   90.00
#
_symmetry.space_group_name_H-M   'P 1'
#
loop_
_entity.id
_entity.type
_entity.pdbx_description
1 polymer ?
#
loop_
_entity_poly.entity_id
_entity_poly.type
_entity_poly.pdbx_seq_one_letter_code
_entity_poly.pdbx_strand_id
1 'polypeptide(L)'
;QVVVVFDAYRVPGHLEEISDYHNIKVVFTKEAQTADEFIERFAYKHQKKYNITVATSDGLQQIIIRGAGSTLLSARDLRTEVQLAKEKIYRINQKRQGVTRNFLGDSVVPETLKSLKNNEKDT
;
A
#
# COMPACT_ATOMS: atom_id res chain seq x y z
N GLN A 1 -2.20 -10.05 2.56
CA GLN A 1 -3.03 -9.63 1.42
C GLN A 1 -3.95 -8.52 1.89
N VAL A 2 -4.23 -7.51 1.06
CA VAL A 2 -5.15 -6.41 1.39
C VAL A 2 -6.38 -6.52 0.49
N VAL A 3 -7.56 -6.40 1.09
CA VAL A 3 -8.84 -6.33 0.39
C VAL A 3 -9.51 -5.01 0.75
N VAL A 4 -9.93 -4.25 -0.25
CA VAL A 4 -10.70 -3.01 -0.07
C VAL A 4 -12.10 -3.27 -0.59
N VAL A 5 -13.10 -3.00 0.23
CA VAL A 5 -14.51 -3.21 -0.09
C VAL A 5 -15.18 -1.84 -0.17
N PHE A 6 -15.76 -1.53 -1.32
CA PHE A 6 -16.54 -0.33 -1.55
C PHE A 6 -18.02 -0.68 -1.65
N ASP A 7 -18.85 0.14 -1.02
CA ASP A 7 -20.29 0.09 -1.22
C ASP A 7 -20.60 0.54 -2.66
N ALA A 8 -21.28 -0.28 -3.45
CA ALA A 8 -21.72 0.08 -4.80
C ALA A 8 -22.96 0.98 -4.78
N TYR A 9 -22.92 2.02 -3.94
CA TYR A 9 -23.98 2.97 -3.78
C TYR A 9 -24.14 3.74 -5.09
N ARG A 10 -25.32 3.58 -5.74
CA ARG A 10 -25.85 4.33 -6.92
C ARG A 10 -25.85 3.62 -8.29
N VAL A 11 -25.73 2.30 -8.36
CA VAL A 11 -25.95 1.58 -9.63
C VAL A 11 -27.03 0.50 -9.46
N PRO A 12 -28.29 0.78 -9.86
CA PRO A 12 -29.33 -0.23 -9.94
C PRO A 12 -28.88 -1.39 -10.84
N GLY A 13 -29.09 -2.63 -10.41
CA GLY A 13 -28.66 -3.84 -11.13
C GLY A 13 -27.16 -4.15 -11.05
N HIS A 14 -26.39 -3.48 -10.19
CA HIS A 14 -24.96 -3.73 -10.06
C HIS A 14 -24.66 -5.12 -9.48
N LEU A 15 -23.79 -5.86 -10.16
CA LEU A 15 -23.27 -7.15 -9.70
C LEU A 15 -22.02 -6.93 -8.86
N GLU A 16 -21.70 -7.90 -8.00
CA GLU A 16 -20.45 -7.87 -7.25
C GLU A 16 -19.28 -7.88 -8.24
N GLU A 17 -18.43 -6.86 -8.18
CA GLU A 17 -17.25 -6.75 -9.03
C GLU A 17 -16.00 -6.95 -8.18
N ILE A 18 -15.12 -7.85 -8.62
CA ILE A 18 -13.84 -8.10 -7.97
C ILE A 18 -12.74 -7.87 -8.99
N SER A 19 -11.84 -6.94 -8.69
CA SER A 19 -10.68 -6.63 -9.51
C SER A 19 -9.41 -6.60 -8.67
N ASP A 20 -8.27 -6.78 -9.31
CA ASP A 20 -6.97 -6.64 -8.67
C ASP A 20 -6.32 -5.32 -9.10
N TYR A 21 -5.98 -4.47 -8.13
CA TYR A 21 -5.23 -3.24 -8.32
C TYR A 21 -3.86 -3.40 -7.66
N HIS A 22 -2.83 -3.65 -8.48
CA HIS A 22 -1.50 -4.04 -8.01
C HIS A 22 -1.59 -5.27 -7.07
N ASN A 23 -1.27 -5.09 -5.79
CA ASN A 23 -1.31 -6.12 -4.75
C ASN A 23 -2.53 -6.00 -3.82
N ILE A 24 -3.53 -5.20 -4.23
CA ILE A 24 -4.76 -4.95 -3.48
C ILE A 24 -5.92 -5.56 -4.27
N LYS A 25 -6.74 -6.38 -3.61
CA LYS A 25 -8.01 -6.84 -4.18
C LYS A 25 -9.08 -5.80 -3.89
N VAL A 26 -9.74 -5.30 -4.91
CA VAL A 26 -10.83 -4.34 -4.79
C VAL A 26 -12.14 -5.08 -5.03
N VAL A 27 -13.10 -4.88 -4.14
CA VAL A 27 -14.45 -5.45 -4.22
C VAL A 27 -15.44 -4.30 -4.22
N PHE A 28 -16.30 -4.25 -5.22
CA PHE A 28 -17.51 -3.43 -5.18
C PHE A 28 -18.68 -4.34 -4.86
N THR A 29 -19.48 -3.99 -3.86
CA THR A 29 -20.62 -4.83 -3.46
C THR A 29 -21.69 -4.88 -4.57
N LYS A 30 -22.54 -5.89 -4.53
CA LYS A 30 -23.73 -5.94 -5.40
C LYS A 30 -24.83 -5.04 -4.86
N GLU A 31 -25.84 -4.78 -5.69
CA GLU A 31 -27.05 -4.09 -5.26
C GLU A 31 -27.67 -4.75 -4.01
N ALA A 32 -28.21 -3.90 -3.12
CA ALA A 32 -28.82 -4.28 -1.85
C ALA A 32 -27.88 -5.04 -0.88
N GLN A 33 -26.56 -4.98 -1.10
CA GLN A 33 -25.57 -5.45 -0.15
C GLN A 33 -24.63 -4.30 0.26
N THR A 34 -24.48 -4.08 1.56
CA THR A 34 -23.53 -3.08 2.08
C THR A 34 -22.11 -3.65 2.16
N ALA A 35 -21.11 -2.77 2.18
CA ALA A 35 -19.72 -3.16 2.41
C ALA A 35 -19.56 -3.90 3.75
N ASP A 36 -20.26 -3.46 4.78
CA ASP A 36 -20.28 -4.07 6.11
C ASP A 36 -20.76 -5.53 6.04
N GLU A 37 -21.91 -5.80 5.42
CA GLU A 37 -22.46 -7.15 5.26
C GLU A 37 -21.51 -8.09 4.49
N PHE A 38 -20.79 -7.56 3.49
CA PHE A 38 -19.76 -8.32 2.79
C PHE A 38 -18.62 -8.70 3.74
N ILE A 39 -18.09 -7.73 4.48
CA ILE A 39 -16.95 -7.92 5.38
C ILE A 39 -17.30 -8.91 6.49
N GLU A 40 -18.46 -8.76 7.12
CA GLU A 40 -18.94 -9.67 8.17
C GLU A 40 -19.03 -11.11 7.67
N ARG A 41 -19.69 -11.32 6.51
CA ARG A 41 -19.82 -12.65 5.90
C ARG A 41 -18.46 -13.24 5.54
N PHE A 42 -17.56 -12.42 4.99
CA PHE A 42 -16.21 -12.85 4.62
C PHE A 42 -15.40 -13.24 5.85
N ALA A 43 -15.38 -12.40 6.89
CA ALA A 43 -14.68 -12.63 8.14
C ALA A 43 -15.17 -13.91 8.81
N TYR A 44 -16.48 -14.07 8.97
CA TYR A 44 -17.08 -15.26 9.58
C TYR A 44 -16.76 -16.55 8.80
N LYS A 45 -16.85 -16.52 7.47
CA LYS A 45 -16.59 -17.70 6.62
C LYS A 45 -15.12 -18.13 6.66
N HIS A 46 -14.20 -17.20 6.91
CA HIS A 46 -12.77 -17.45 6.78
C HIS A 46 -11.97 -17.36 8.08
N GLN A 47 -12.61 -17.03 9.21
CA GLN A 47 -11.99 -16.92 10.55
C GLN A 47 -11.17 -18.15 10.97
N LYS A 48 -11.54 -19.36 10.53
CA LYS A 48 -10.81 -20.60 10.87
C LYS A 48 -9.54 -20.80 10.05
N LYS A 49 -9.46 -20.15 8.88
CA LYS A 49 -8.37 -20.33 7.91
C LYS A 49 -7.36 -19.18 7.95
N TYR A 50 -7.83 -17.97 8.23
CA TYR A 50 -7.01 -16.77 8.21
C TYR A 50 -7.18 -15.97 9.50
N ASN A 51 -6.10 -15.32 9.94
CA ASN A 51 -6.20 -14.26 10.93
C ASN A 51 -6.59 -12.96 10.21
N ILE A 52 -7.85 -12.56 10.36
CA ILE A 52 -8.42 -11.43 9.62
C ILE A 52 -8.41 -10.19 10.51
N THR A 53 -7.90 -9.09 9.97
CA THR A 53 -7.99 -7.77 10.59
C THR A 53 -8.95 -6.91 9.77
N VAL A 54 -9.99 -6.39 10.40
CA VAL A 54 -10.91 -5.44 9.77
C VAL A 54 -10.57 -4.03 10.22
N ALA A 55 -10.41 -3.13 9.25
CA ALA A 55 -10.18 -1.72 9.52
C ALA A 55 -11.51 -0.96 9.53
N THR A 56 -11.99 -0.54 10.71
CA THR A 56 -13.23 0.23 10.84
C THR A 56 -13.22 1.12 12.09
N SER A 57 -13.91 2.25 12.00
CA SER A 57 -14.19 3.11 13.16
C SER A 57 -15.68 3.14 13.53
N ASP A 58 -16.51 2.32 12.88
CA ASP A 58 -17.92 2.14 13.26
C ASP A 58 -18.03 1.27 14.52
N GLY A 59 -18.80 1.73 15.51
CA GLY A 59 -18.90 1.08 16.81
C GLY A 59 -19.63 -0.27 16.79
N LEU A 60 -20.68 -0.40 15.97
CA LEU A 60 -21.42 -1.66 15.85
C LEU A 60 -20.57 -2.69 15.13
N GLN A 61 -19.88 -2.29 14.06
CA GLN A 61 -18.96 -3.17 13.35
C GLN A 61 -17.83 -3.68 14.25
N GLN A 62 -17.30 -2.85 15.15
CA GLN A 62 -16.29 -3.31 16.10
C GLN A 62 -16.79 -4.45 17.00
N ILE A 63 -18.05 -4.39 17.45
CA ILE A 63 -18.63 -5.45 18.28
C ILE A 63 -18.79 -6.74 17.46
N ILE A 64 -19.37 -6.62 16.25
CA ILE A 64 -19.66 -7.76 15.38
C ILE A 64 -18.38 -8.50 14.97
N ILE A 65 -17.37 -7.76 14.50
CA ILE A 65 -16.09 -8.33 14.05
C ILE A 65 -15.33 -9.03 15.17
N ARG A 66 -15.33 -8.46 16.39
CA ARG A 66 -14.74 -9.12 17.55
C ARG A 66 -15.48 -10.41 17.89
N GLY A 67 -16.81 -10.41 17.80
CA GLY A 67 -17.63 -11.61 17.98
C GLY A 67 -17.32 -12.71 16.97
N ALA A 68 -16.93 -12.33 15.75
CA ALA A 68 -16.47 -13.24 14.68
C ALA A 68 -14.98 -13.63 14.78
N GLY A 69 -14.33 -13.41 15.94
CA GLY A 69 -12.94 -13.83 16.18
C GLY A 69 -11.89 -13.09 15.36
N SER A 70 -12.25 -11.95 14.75
CA SER A 70 -11.36 -11.16 13.91
C SER A 70 -10.73 -10.00 14.70
N THR A 71 -9.54 -9.58 14.28
CA THR A 71 -8.83 -8.43 14.85
C THR A 71 -9.40 -7.13 14.28
N LEU A 72 -9.30 -6.04 15.04
CA LEU A 72 -9.70 -4.71 14.58
C LEU A 72 -8.51 -3.78 14.46
N LEU A 73 -8.60 -2.90 13.48
CA LEU A 73 -7.74 -1.73 13.30
C LEU A 73 -8.64 -0.51 13.16
N SER A 74 -8.41 0.56 13.91
CA SER A 74 -9.21 1.77 13.72
C SER A 74 -8.82 2.47 12.42
N ALA A 75 -9.71 3.28 11.84
CA ALA A 75 -9.36 4.07 10.66
C ALA A 75 -8.22 5.06 10.96
N ARG A 76 -8.11 5.55 12.21
CA ARG A 76 -7.02 6.42 12.67
C ARG A 76 -5.69 5.67 12.70
N ASP A 77 -5.68 4.45 13.20
CA ASP A 77 -4.46 3.64 13.29
C ASP A 77 -4.03 3.20 11.89
N LEU A 78 -4.97 2.76 11.05
CA LEU A 78 -4.68 2.45 9.65
C LEU A 78 -4.06 3.65 8.92
N ARG A 79 -4.62 4.87 9.10
CA ARG A 79 -4.04 6.09 8.52
C ARG A 79 -2.61 6.32 9.01
N THR A 80 -2.37 6.11 10.30
CA THR A 80 -1.04 6.27 10.92
C THR A 80 -0.05 5.26 10.34
N GLU A 81 -0.43 3.98 10.25
CA GLU A 81 0.41 2.93 9.65
C GLU A 81 0.76 3.23 8.20
N VAL A 82 -0.23 3.66 7.40
CA VAL A 82 -0.01 4.04 5.99
C VAL A 82 0.96 5.23 5.90
N GLN A 83 0.81 6.23 6.76
CA GLN A 83 1.70 7.39 6.78
C GLN A 83 3.14 7.00 7.15
N LEU A 84 3.31 6.20 8.19
CA LEU A 84 4.62 5.69 8.61
C LEU A 84 5.27 4.82 7.53
N ALA A 85 4.49 4.00 6.83
CA ALA A 85 4.96 3.21 5.70
C ALA A 85 5.45 4.10 4.56
N LYS A 86 4.70 5.15 4.20
CA LYS A 86 5.11 6.13 3.18
C LYS A 86 6.42 6.84 3.55
N GLU A 87 6.54 7.30 4.79
CA GLU A 87 7.77 7.95 5.28
C GLU A 87 8.97 7.02 5.25
N LYS A 88 8.78 5.75 5.63
CA LYS A 88 9.83 4.72 5.57
C LYS A 88 10.31 4.50 4.13
N ILE A 89 9.38 4.40 3.17
CA ILE A 89 9.70 4.27 1.74
C ILE A 89 10.48 5.50 1.26
N TYR A 90 10.03 6.70 1.61
CA TYR A 90 10.71 7.95 1.25
C TYR A 90 12.15 8.00 1.78
N ARG A 91 12.38 7.65 3.05
CA ARG A 91 13.72 7.59 3.66
C ARG A 91 14.62 6.54 2.98
N ILE A 92 14.09 5.37 2.63
CA ILE A 92 14.85 4.33 1.91
C ILE A 92 15.27 4.83 0.53
N ASN A 93 14.37 5.46 -0.22
CA ASN A 93 14.66 5.98 -1.55
C ASN A 93 15.71 7.10 -1.53
N GLN A 94 15.65 8.01 -0.55
CA GLN A 94 16.69 9.03 -0.37
C GLN A 94 18.07 8.43 -0.06
N LYS A 95 18.14 7.45 0.84
CA LYS A 95 19.41 6.76 1.13
C LYS A 95 20.00 6.09 -0.10
N ARG A 96 19.16 5.48 -0.95
CA ARG A 96 19.61 4.88 -2.23
C ARG A 96 20.17 5.93 -3.18
N GLN A 97 19.51 7.09 -3.33
CA GLN A 97 19.99 8.17 -4.19
C GLN A 97 21.31 8.80 -3.69
N GLY A 98 21.51 8.92 -2.38
CA GLY A 98 22.76 9.39 -1.79
C GLY A 98 23.94 8.45 -2.04
N VAL A 99 23.70 7.14 -2.08
CA VAL A 99 24.71 6.14 -2.46
C VAL A 99 25.05 6.25 -3.94
N THR A 100 24.05 6.34 -4.84
CA THR A 100 24.30 6.43 -6.30
C THR A 100 25.04 7.69 -6.71
N ARG A 101 24.82 8.83 -6.04
CA ARG A 101 25.59 10.08 -6.30
C ARG A 101 27.09 9.94 -6.04
N ASN A 102 27.49 9.08 -5.10
CA ASN A 102 28.90 8.87 -4.79
C ASN A 102 29.60 7.91 -5.78
N PHE A 103 28.87 7.17 -6.62
CA PHE A 103 29.45 6.25 -7.61
C PHE A 103 29.72 6.87 -8.98
N LEU A 104 29.29 8.12 -9.23
CA LEU A 104 29.57 8.85 -10.48
C LEU A 104 30.93 9.57 -10.46
N GLY A 105 31.53 9.76 -9.28
CA GLY A 105 32.86 10.39 -9.14
C GLY A 105 34.04 9.45 -9.37
N ASP A 106 33.84 8.14 -9.19
CA ASP A 106 34.91 7.13 -9.27
C ASP A 106 35.07 6.48 -10.65
N SER A 107 34.24 6.85 -11.63
CA SER A 107 34.30 6.32 -13.01
C SER A 107 34.76 7.34 -14.05
N VAL A 108 35.40 8.43 -13.63
CA VAL A 108 36.16 9.25 -14.60
C VAL A 108 37.38 8.43 -15.00
N VAL A 109 37.26 7.79 -16.16
CA VAL A 109 38.30 6.99 -16.79
C VAL A 109 39.62 7.79 -16.75
N PRO A 110 40.75 7.22 -16.28
CA PRO A 110 42.03 7.92 -16.20
C PRO A 110 42.49 8.54 -17.52
N GLU A 111 41.95 8.06 -18.66
CA GLU A 111 42.19 8.59 -20.00
C GLU A 111 41.65 10.01 -20.20
N THR A 112 40.52 10.38 -19.61
CA THR A 112 39.95 11.74 -19.78
C THR A 112 40.73 12.84 -19.06
N LEU A 113 41.51 12.51 -18.02
CA LEU A 113 42.35 13.49 -17.31
C LEU A 113 43.68 13.75 -18.03
N LYS A 114 44.15 12.84 -18.89
CA LYS A 114 45.37 13.04 -19.67
C LYS A 114 45.17 14.02 -20.83
N SER A 115 43.99 14.04 -21.44
CA SER A 115 43.65 14.97 -22.53
C SER A 115 43.45 16.42 -22.08
N LEU A 116 43.22 16.67 -20.78
CA LEU A 116 43.07 18.02 -20.24
C LEU A 116 44.43 18.65 -19.85
N LYS A 117 45.46 17.84 -19.53
CA LYS A 117 46.78 18.35 -19.13
C LYS A 117 47.70 18.74 -20.29
N ASN A 118 47.34 18.38 -21.53
CA ASN A 118 48.15 18.69 -22.72
C ASN A 118 47.75 20.01 -23.41
N ASN A 119 46.64 20.65 -23.02
CA ASN A 119 46.20 21.92 -23.60
C ASN A 119 46.60 23.15 -22.76
N GLU A 120 47.34 22.98 -21.66
CA GLU A 120 47.87 24.08 -20.83
C GLU A 120 49.39 24.30 -21.01
N LYS A 121 50.03 23.64 -22.00
CA LYS A 121 51.47 23.80 -22.29
C LYS A 121 51.79 24.59 -23.57
N ASP A 122 50.78 25.09 -24.28
CA ASP A 122 50.94 25.96 -25.44
C ASP A 122 50.37 27.37 -25.16
N THR A 123 50.96 28.06 -24.18
CA THR A 123 50.95 29.53 -24.06
C THR A 123 52.23 29.99 -23.38
#